data_AF-A0A7C3TPR7-F1
#
_entry.id   AF-A0A7C3TPR7-F1
#
_cell.length_a   1.000
_cell.length_b   1.000
_cell.length_c   1.000
_cell.angle_alpha   90.00
_cell.angle_beta   90.00
_cell.angle_gamma   90.00
#
_symmetry.space_group_name_H-M   'P 1'
#
loop_
_entity.id
_entity.type
_entity.pdbx_description
1 polymer ?
#
loop_
_entity_poly.entity_id
_entity_poly.type
_entity_poly.pdbx_seq_one_letter_code
_entity_poly.pdbx_strand_id
1 'polypeptide(L)'
;GPGRPEEAGIIIDIIKKFAGSIPILGVCLGHQAIGLAFGAKIVSAPVIMHGKTSEIFHDGKGIFSGIPSPFEATRYHSLIVSNNNLPDQLEVSAKTSDGVIMGLRHKRFPVDGIQFHPESIMTLHGKSILRNFLFPSKIKNEDKTQKTEDFTPLLEKAMSGSVLSREEMHSAIRLMMKGEVSDIKIAGFLASLRARGETIEELAAAAEEMLNHAVKVKCDLFSVDTCGTGGDKTGTFNISTAASFVAAGAGVVVAKHGNRSITSSCGSSDVLTALGVKIDPPPPVMEKALNTINIAFFFAPLYHPAMKYVMNARKELKSRTMFNILGPLCNPALAKGRVLGVFDKKLLEIIPSVLIMLGIKRAFVFHSRDGMDEISLNAATDIVQIDEGKLKRFILDPQDLGFKRCSIKDIAGGLSEDNADIILNILKGEQSPRRDITVLNAACSIIVAGLAKTFREAIKLANDSIDSGKAYEKLLELKSISME
;
A
#
# COMPACT_ATOMS: atom_id res chain seq x y z
N GLY A 1 -32.65 -14.76 -19.48
CA GLY A 1 -33.21 -13.95 -20.57
C GLY A 1 -34.30 -13.04 -20.02
N PRO A 2 -34.71 -11.99 -20.75
CA PRO A 2 -35.91 -11.23 -20.41
C PRO A 2 -37.13 -12.15 -20.46
N GLY A 3 -38.04 -12.03 -19.48
CA GLY A 3 -39.23 -12.87 -19.38
C GLY A 3 -39.68 -13.08 -17.95
N ARG A 4 -40.80 -13.78 -17.77
CA ARG A 4 -41.31 -14.19 -16.46
C ARG A 4 -40.68 -15.54 -16.05
N PRO A 5 -40.40 -15.78 -14.75
CA PRO A 5 -39.82 -17.05 -14.31
C PRO A 5 -40.72 -18.27 -14.59
N GLU A 6 -42.04 -18.07 -14.71
CA GLU A 6 -43.03 -19.06 -15.13
C GLU A 6 -42.77 -19.61 -16.55
N GLU A 7 -42.18 -18.79 -17.41
CA GLU A 7 -41.95 -19.08 -18.84
C GLU A 7 -40.49 -19.48 -19.12
N ALA A 8 -39.64 -19.51 -18.09
CA ALA A 8 -38.20 -19.71 -18.20
C ALA A 8 -37.82 -21.20 -18.27
N GLY A 9 -38.43 -21.94 -19.21
CA GLY A 9 -38.16 -23.35 -19.45
C GLY A 9 -38.40 -24.21 -18.21
N ILE A 10 -37.45 -25.10 -17.88
CA ILE A 10 -37.57 -26.06 -16.77
C ILE A 10 -36.97 -25.55 -15.44
N ILE A 11 -36.69 -24.25 -15.31
CA ILE A 11 -35.92 -23.70 -14.17
C ILE A 11 -36.60 -23.98 -12.82
N ILE A 12 -37.93 -23.90 -12.76
CA ILE A 12 -38.71 -24.15 -11.53
C ILE A 12 -38.57 -25.62 -11.12
N ASP A 13 -38.69 -26.53 -12.08
CA ASP A 13 -38.59 -27.97 -11.83
C ASP A 13 -37.17 -28.38 -11.42
N ILE A 14 -36.14 -27.75 -12.01
CA ILE A 14 -34.75 -27.92 -11.59
C ILE A 14 -34.58 -27.49 -10.13
N ILE A 15 -35.08 -26.31 -9.75
CA ILE A 15 -34.95 -25.82 -8.37
C ILE A 15 -35.63 -26.79 -7.40
N LYS A 16 -36.87 -27.20 -7.68
CA LYS A 16 -37.61 -28.16 -6.83
C LYS A 16 -36.90 -29.50 -6.70
N LYS A 17 -36.34 -30.01 -7.81
CA LYS A 17 -35.65 -31.31 -7.84
C LYS A 17 -34.32 -31.29 -7.07
N PHE A 18 -33.57 -30.19 -7.13
CA PHE A 18 -32.20 -30.14 -6.63
C PHE A 18 -31.98 -29.36 -5.34
N ALA A 19 -32.98 -28.61 -4.84
CA ALA A 19 -32.84 -27.78 -3.65
C ALA A 19 -32.24 -28.52 -2.43
N GLY A 20 -32.52 -29.81 -2.25
CA GLY A 20 -31.96 -30.60 -1.14
C GLY A 20 -30.67 -31.37 -1.44
N SER A 21 -30.20 -31.40 -2.69
CA SER A 21 -29.10 -32.26 -3.13
C SER A 21 -27.91 -31.49 -3.70
N ILE A 22 -28.13 -30.31 -4.28
CA ILE A 22 -27.09 -29.45 -4.84
C ILE A 22 -27.34 -28.03 -4.31
N PRO A 23 -26.31 -27.32 -3.82
CA PRO A 23 -26.43 -25.90 -3.49
C PRO A 23 -26.85 -25.07 -4.72
N ILE A 24 -27.84 -24.19 -4.55
CA ILE A 24 -28.37 -23.35 -5.64
C ILE A 24 -28.24 -21.88 -5.27
N LEU A 25 -27.65 -21.09 -6.17
CA LEU A 25 -27.68 -19.63 -6.12
C LEU A 25 -28.48 -19.09 -7.31
N GLY A 26 -29.62 -18.45 -7.04
CA GLY A 26 -30.42 -17.78 -8.06
C GLY A 26 -30.07 -16.30 -8.18
N VAL A 27 -29.63 -15.86 -9.36
CA VAL A 27 -29.35 -14.44 -9.64
C VAL A 27 -30.47 -13.84 -10.50
N CYS A 28 -31.02 -12.70 -10.08
CA CYS A 28 -32.05 -11.94 -10.79
C CYS A 28 -33.28 -12.80 -11.13
N LEU A 29 -33.45 -13.25 -12.39
CA LEU A 29 -34.52 -14.18 -12.78
C LEU A 29 -34.46 -15.48 -11.96
N GLY A 30 -33.26 -15.96 -11.62
CA GLY A 30 -33.08 -17.13 -10.76
C GLY A 30 -33.59 -16.91 -9.34
N HIS A 31 -33.43 -15.73 -8.77
CA HIS A 31 -34.00 -15.37 -7.46
C HIS A 31 -35.53 -15.41 -7.49
N GLN A 32 -36.12 -14.90 -8.58
CA GLN A 32 -37.58 -14.93 -8.78
C GLN A 32 -38.07 -16.37 -8.98
N ALA A 33 -37.35 -17.18 -9.74
CA ALA A 33 -37.66 -18.60 -9.92
C ALA A 33 -37.58 -19.38 -8.60
N ILE A 34 -36.63 -19.07 -7.72
CA ILE A 34 -36.57 -19.64 -6.35
C ILE A 34 -37.82 -19.25 -5.56
N GLY A 35 -38.17 -17.96 -5.54
CA GLY A 35 -39.39 -17.48 -4.89
C GLY A 35 -40.61 -18.29 -5.35
N LEU A 36 -40.79 -18.38 -6.66
CA LEU A 36 -41.93 -19.08 -7.27
C LEU A 36 -41.92 -20.60 -7.02
N ALA A 37 -40.76 -21.24 -7.12
CA ALA A 37 -40.60 -22.69 -6.87
C ALA A 37 -41.07 -23.09 -5.46
N PHE A 38 -40.94 -22.18 -4.50
CA PHE A 38 -41.34 -22.37 -3.11
C PHE A 38 -42.65 -21.66 -2.75
N GLY A 39 -43.41 -21.16 -3.73
CA GLY A 39 -44.78 -20.66 -3.56
C GLY A 39 -44.94 -19.15 -3.35
N ALA A 40 -43.86 -18.36 -3.51
CA ALA A 40 -43.95 -16.91 -3.47
C ALA A 40 -44.54 -16.35 -4.77
N LYS A 41 -45.13 -15.15 -4.70
CA LYS A 41 -45.70 -14.45 -5.87
C LYS A 41 -44.69 -13.51 -6.50
N ILE A 42 -44.70 -13.44 -7.83
CA ILE A 42 -43.89 -12.48 -8.60
C ILE A 42 -44.77 -11.34 -9.09
N VAL A 43 -44.41 -10.12 -8.71
CA VAL A 43 -45.15 -8.88 -9.01
C VAL A 43 -44.25 -7.88 -9.71
N SER A 44 -44.85 -6.87 -10.34
CA SER A 44 -44.09 -5.76 -10.91
C SER A 44 -43.35 -4.99 -9.83
N ALA A 45 -42.11 -4.61 -10.11
CA ALA A 45 -41.33 -3.76 -9.24
C ALA A 45 -42.00 -2.37 -9.13
N PRO A 46 -42.00 -1.73 -7.94
CA PRO A 46 -42.50 -0.36 -7.78
C PRO A 46 -41.76 0.65 -8.68
N VAL A 47 -40.48 0.38 -8.92
CA VAL A 47 -39.61 1.17 -9.81
C VAL A 47 -38.82 0.21 -10.70
N ILE A 48 -38.84 0.45 -12.01
CA ILE A 48 -38.08 -0.33 -12.98
C ILE A 48 -36.60 0.05 -12.88
N MET A 49 -35.73 -0.95 -12.71
CA MET A 49 -34.29 -0.77 -12.56
C MET A 49 -33.53 -1.50 -13.66
N HIS A 50 -32.85 -0.75 -14.55
CA HIS A 50 -31.99 -1.30 -15.59
C HIS A 50 -30.59 -0.65 -15.50
N GLY A 51 -29.63 -1.39 -14.94
CA GLY A 51 -28.25 -0.94 -14.79
C GLY A 51 -28.06 0.14 -13.73
N LYS A 52 -28.98 0.26 -12.78
CA LYS A 52 -28.91 1.22 -11.68
C LYS A 52 -28.41 0.54 -10.42
N THR A 53 -27.77 1.31 -9.53
CA THR A 53 -27.35 0.83 -8.22
C THR A 53 -28.39 1.13 -7.14
N SER A 54 -28.37 0.36 -6.06
CA SER A 54 -29.13 0.65 -4.84
C SER A 54 -28.37 0.14 -3.63
N GLU A 55 -28.59 0.76 -2.48
CA GLU A 55 -28.13 0.25 -1.20
C GLU A 55 -28.92 -1.00 -0.79
N ILE A 56 -28.19 -2.03 -0.38
CA ILE A 56 -28.71 -3.33 0.03
C ILE A 56 -28.37 -3.55 1.50
N PHE A 57 -29.41 -3.70 2.32
CA PHE A 57 -29.31 -4.06 3.74
C PHE A 57 -29.54 -5.56 3.90
N HIS A 58 -28.69 -6.25 4.65
CA HIS A 58 -28.75 -7.71 4.77
C HIS A 58 -28.55 -8.21 6.21
N ASP A 59 -28.86 -9.50 6.42
CA ASP A 59 -28.80 -10.14 7.73
C ASP A 59 -27.39 -10.55 8.19
N GLY A 60 -26.40 -10.48 7.30
CA GLY A 60 -24.99 -10.79 7.58
C GLY A 60 -24.70 -12.29 7.66
N LYS A 61 -25.64 -13.14 7.25
CA LYS A 61 -25.52 -14.60 7.36
C LYS A 61 -25.30 -15.23 5.99
N GLY A 62 -24.76 -16.45 5.98
CA GLY A 62 -24.60 -17.26 4.77
C GLY A 62 -23.79 -16.51 3.70
N ILE A 63 -24.37 -16.33 2.51
CA ILE A 63 -23.72 -15.63 1.40
C ILE A 63 -23.34 -14.16 1.72
N PHE A 64 -23.95 -13.56 2.74
CA PHE A 64 -23.67 -12.19 3.20
C PHE A 64 -22.68 -12.10 4.37
N SER A 65 -22.11 -13.22 4.84
CA SER A 65 -21.12 -13.18 5.92
C SER A 65 -19.88 -12.38 5.52
N GLY A 66 -19.44 -11.48 6.41
CA GLY A 66 -18.30 -10.58 6.18
C GLY A 66 -18.54 -9.48 5.14
N ILE A 67 -19.77 -9.30 4.65
CA ILE A 67 -20.15 -8.22 3.72
C ILE A 67 -20.65 -7.01 4.52
N PRO A 68 -20.24 -5.77 4.20
CA PRO A 68 -20.81 -4.57 4.82
C PRO A 68 -22.31 -4.44 4.53
N SER A 69 -23.08 -3.97 5.51
CA SER A 69 -24.51 -3.65 5.36
C SER A 69 -24.79 -2.22 5.86
N PRO A 70 -25.25 -1.30 5.01
CA PRO A 70 -25.57 -1.53 3.59
C PRO A 70 -24.34 -1.65 2.70
N PHE A 71 -24.53 -2.21 1.49
CA PHE A 71 -23.59 -2.08 0.39
C PHE A 71 -24.28 -1.73 -0.93
N GLU A 72 -23.52 -1.21 -1.89
CA GLU A 72 -24.05 -0.82 -3.21
C GLU A 72 -24.05 -2.00 -4.20
N ALA A 73 -25.19 -2.25 -4.85
CA ALA A 73 -25.35 -3.34 -5.82
C ALA A 73 -26.14 -2.94 -7.07
N THR A 74 -25.77 -3.53 -8.22
CA THR A 74 -26.39 -3.26 -9.53
C THR A 74 -27.64 -4.10 -9.77
N ARG A 75 -28.69 -3.47 -10.29
CA ARG A 75 -30.02 -4.06 -10.54
C ARG A 75 -30.43 -3.97 -12.01
N TYR A 76 -31.06 -5.04 -12.51
CA TYR A 76 -31.55 -5.14 -13.91
C TYR A 76 -32.95 -5.78 -14.00
N HIS A 77 -33.85 -5.46 -13.06
CA HIS A 77 -35.14 -6.15 -12.95
C HIS A 77 -36.34 -5.20 -12.98
N SER A 78 -37.42 -5.68 -13.62
CA SER A 78 -38.76 -5.07 -13.65
C SER A 78 -39.79 -5.87 -12.83
N LEU A 79 -39.41 -7.07 -12.38
CA LEU A 79 -40.20 -7.95 -11.52
C LEU A 79 -39.47 -8.16 -10.20
N ILE A 80 -40.23 -8.47 -9.14
CA ILE A 80 -39.71 -8.77 -7.81
C ILE A 80 -40.52 -9.89 -7.16
N VAL A 81 -39.92 -10.56 -6.17
CA VAL A 81 -40.67 -11.39 -5.23
C VAL A 81 -41.48 -10.48 -4.32
N SER A 82 -42.77 -10.76 -4.18
CA SER A 82 -43.67 -9.98 -3.34
C SER A 82 -43.32 -10.12 -1.85
N ASN A 83 -43.38 -9.01 -1.11
CA ASN A 83 -43.34 -9.01 0.35
C ASN A 83 -44.60 -9.62 0.99
N ASN A 84 -45.70 -9.70 0.25
CA ASN A 84 -46.98 -10.17 0.79
C ASN A 84 -47.05 -11.69 0.70
N ASN A 85 -47.39 -12.33 1.83
CA ASN A 85 -47.57 -13.77 1.94
C ASN A 85 -46.34 -14.58 1.48
N LEU A 86 -45.14 -14.19 1.93
CA LEU A 86 -43.93 -14.97 1.67
C LEU A 86 -44.06 -16.35 2.37
N PRO A 87 -43.85 -17.47 1.66
CA PRO A 87 -43.97 -18.80 2.23
C PRO A 87 -43.01 -19.04 3.41
N ASP A 88 -43.48 -19.76 4.44
CA ASP A 88 -42.73 -19.99 5.68
C ASP A 88 -41.37 -20.67 5.50
N GLN A 89 -41.16 -21.39 4.39
CA GLN A 89 -39.91 -22.05 4.07
C GLN A 89 -38.82 -21.11 3.53
N LEU A 90 -39.19 -19.89 3.15
CA LEU A 90 -38.27 -18.84 2.72
C LEU A 90 -38.13 -17.79 3.82
N GLU A 91 -36.92 -17.29 4.00
CA GLU A 91 -36.62 -16.11 4.80
C GLU A 91 -36.01 -15.02 3.93
N VAL A 92 -36.29 -13.76 4.26
CA VAL A 92 -35.68 -12.61 3.58
C VAL A 92 -34.30 -12.36 4.17
N SER A 93 -33.26 -12.49 3.35
CA SER A 93 -31.87 -12.30 3.76
C SER A 93 -31.30 -10.92 3.39
N ALA A 94 -31.93 -10.20 2.45
CA ALA A 94 -31.57 -8.82 2.12
C ALA A 94 -32.75 -8.00 1.56
N LYS A 95 -32.72 -6.68 1.74
CA LYS A 95 -33.71 -5.71 1.24
C LYS A 95 -33.07 -4.38 0.84
N THR A 96 -33.77 -3.59 0.03
CA THR A 96 -33.48 -2.15 -0.13
C THR A 96 -34.14 -1.33 0.98
N SER A 97 -33.80 -0.04 1.07
CA SER A 97 -34.42 0.92 2.01
C SER A 97 -35.92 1.11 1.79
N ASP A 98 -36.40 1.02 0.55
CA ASP A 98 -37.82 1.02 0.18
C ASP A 98 -38.50 -0.36 0.33
N GLY A 99 -37.79 -1.33 0.92
CA GLY A 99 -38.36 -2.61 1.35
C GLY A 99 -38.43 -3.68 0.28
N VAL A 100 -37.91 -3.47 -0.93
CA VAL A 100 -37.86 -4.51 -1.99
C VAL A 100 -36.97 -5.67 -1.54
N ILE A 101 -37.45 -6.91 -1.67
CA ILE A 101 -36.67 -8.12 -1.37
C ILE A 101 -35.49 -8.22 -2.33
N MET A 102 -34.29 -8.28 -1.78
CA MET A 102 -33.03 -8.39 -2.50
C MET A 102 -32.30 -9.70 -2.27
N GLY A 103 -32.64 -10.40 -1.19
CA GLY A 103 -32.10 -11.69 -0.82
C GLY A 103 -33.19 -12.59 -0.27
N LEU A 104 -33.18 -13.85 -0.69
CA LEU A 104 -33.98 -14.93 -0.11
C LEU A 104 -33.05 -16.08 0.28
N ARG A 105 -33.39 -16.77 1.36
CA ARG A 105 -32.73 -18.01 1.77
C ARG A 105 -33.79 -19.05 2.11
N HIS A 106 -33.57 -20.31 1.72
CA HIS A 106 -34.44 -21.41 2.15
C HIS A 106 -34.02 -21.89 3.55
N LYS A 107 -34.97 -22.04 4.47
CA LYS A 107 -34.68 -22.36 5.88
C LYS A 107 -34.08 -23.75 6.10
N ARG A 108 -34.28 -24.68 5.15
CA ARG A 108 -33.83 -26.08 5.27
C ARG A 108 -32.80 -26.52 4.23
N PHE A 109 -32.71 -25.80 3.12
CA PHE A 109 -32.01 -26.25 1.92
C PHE A 109 -30.92 -25.24 1.58
N PRO A 110 -29.76 -25.64 1.03
CA PRO A 110 -28.69 -24.74 0.61
C PRO A 110 -29.08 -23.96 -0.66
N VAL A 111 -30.14 -23.18 -0.57
CA VAL A 111 -30.72 -22.39 -1.65
C VAL A 111 -30.77 -20.94 -1.22
N ASP A 112 -30.01 -20.10 -1.92
CA ASP A 112 -30.03 -18.65 -1.76
C ASP A 112 -30.41 -18.01 -3.10
N GLY A 113 -31.13 -16.89 -3.05
CA GLY A 113 -31.45 -16.10 -4.22
C GLY A 113 -31.14 -14.63 -3.99
N ILE A 114 -30.52 -13.96 -4.95
CA ILE A 114 -30.27 -12.52 -4.93
C ILE A 114 -30.84 -11.82 -6.16
N GLN A 115 -31.54 -10.71 -5.95
CA GLN A 115 -32.24 -9.99 -7.02
C GLN A 115 -31.30 -9.06 -7.82
N PHE A 116 -30.17 -8.68 -7.25
CA PHE A 116 -29.10 -7.89 -7.88
C PHE A 116 -28.06 -8.80 -8.55
N HIS A 117 -27.14 -8.21 -9.33
CA HIS A 117 -26.14 -8.92 -10.11
C HIS A 117 -24.75 -8.87 -9.46
N PRO A 118 -24.33 -9.90 -8.69
CA PRO A 118 -23.01 -9.92 -8.04
C PRO A 118 -21.84 -9.92 -9.03
N GLU A 119 -22.08 -10.30 -10.29
CA GLU A 119 -21.09 -10.29 -11.37
C GLU A 119 -20.84 -8.89 -11.95
N SER A 120 -21.72 -7.92 -11.66
CA SER A 120 -21.60 -6.56 -12.20
C SER A 120 -20.46 -5.79 -11.55
N ILE A 121 -19.72 -5.01 -12.34
CA ILE A 121 -18.56 -4.23 -11.89
C ILE A 121 -18.90 -3.21 -10.80
N MET A 122 -20.13 -2.69 -10.80
CA MET A 122 -20.60 -1.71 -9.81
C MET A 122 -21.15 -2.37 -8.54
N THR A 123 -21.13 -3.71 -8.44
CA THR A 123 -21.47 -4.43 -7.20
C THR A 123 -20.18 -4.76 -6.45
N LEU A 124 -19.75 -3.82 -5.60
CA LEU A 124 -18.42 -3.80 -4.95
C LEU A 124 -18.06 -5.11 -4.24
N HIS A 125 -19.04 -5.78 -3.64
CA HIS A 125 -18.86 -7.00 -2.84
C HIS A 125 -19.31 -8.28 -3.54
N GLY A 126 -19.70 -8.22 -4.81
CA GLY A 126 -20.32 -9.34 -5.51
C GLY A 126 -19.42 -10.59 -5.62
N LYS A 127 -18.11 -10.41 -5.83
CA LYS A 127 -17.13 -11.53 -5.81
C LYS A 127 -17.06 -12.23 -4.45
N SER A 128 -17.16 -11.47 -3.35
CA SER A 128 -17.15 -12.03 -2.00
C SER A 128 -18.42 -12.85 -1.72
N ILE A 129 -19.58 -12.38 -2.19
CA ILE A 129 -20.85 -13.11 -2.10
C ILE A 129 -20.77 -14.46 -2.86
N LEU A 130 -20.24 -14.45 -4.09
CA LEU A 130 -20.02 -15.68 -4.87
C LEU A 130 -19.03 -16.62 -4.18
N ARG A 131 -17.96 -16.08 -3.59
CA ARG A 131 -16.99 -16.86 -2.80
C ARG A 131 -17.65 -17.52 -1.60
N ASN A 132 -18.51 -16.80 -0.87
CA ASN A 132 -19.22 -17.34 0.29
C ASN A 132 -20.16 -18.47 -0.11
N PHE A 133 -20.84 -18.35 -1.24
CA PHE A 133 -21.67 -19.43 -1.80
C PHE A 133 -20.85 -20.67 -2.18
N LEU A 134 -19.70 -20.49 -2.85
CA LEU A 134 -18.86 -21.61 -3.30
C LEU A 134 -18.10 -22.31 -2.15
N PHE A 135 -17.78 -21.58 -1.08
CA PHE A 135 -16.92 -22.07 0.01
C PHE A 135 -17.53 -21.85 1.41
N PRO A 136 -18.70 -22.41 1.73
CA PRO A 136 -19.42 -22.14 2.98
C PRO A 136 -18.71 -22.66 4.24
N SER A 137 -17.80 -23.63 4.10
CA SER A 137 -16.99 -24.15 5.22
C SER A 137 -15.97 -23.14 5.75
N LYS A 138 -15.54 -22.16 4.94
CA LYS A 138 -14.66 -21.07 5.39
C LYS A 138 -15.38 -20.04 6.26
N ILE A 139 -16.69 -19.90 6.09
CA ILE A 139 -17.54 -18.97 6.86
C ILE A 139 -17.57 -19.37 8.36
N LYS A 140 -17.66 -20.68 8.65
CA LYS A 140 -17.71 -21.19 10.03
C LYS A 140 -16.43 -20.95 10.85
N ASN A 141 -15.30 -20.71 10.20
CA ASN A 141 -14.05 -20.35 10.88
C ASN A 141 -13.90 -18.83 11.08
N GLU A 142 -14.64 -18.00 10.35
CA GLU A 142 -14.64 -16.54 10.52
C GLU A 142 -15.71 -16.09 11.53
N ASP A 143 -16.86 -16.77 11.62
CA ASP A 143 -17.97 -16.43 12.52
C ASP A 143 -17.68 -16.61 14.03
N LYS A 144 -16.59 -17.29 14.42
CA LYS A 144 -16.19 -17.43 15.84
C LYS A 144 -15.22 -16.35 16.35
N THR A 145 -14.77 -15.42 15.50
CA THR A 145 -13.80 -14.37 15.89
C THR A 145 -14.02 -13.04 15.18
N GLN A 146 -15.25 -12.55 15.12
CA GLN A 146 -15.50 -11.11 14.95
C GLN A 146 -16.22 -10.56 16.18
N LYS A 147 -15.48 -10.50 17.29
CA LYS A 147 -15.57 -9.28 18.10
C LYS A 147 -15.05 -8.18 17.19
N THR A 148 -15.85 -7.15 16.89
CA THR A 148 -15.29 -5.87 16.44
C THR A 148 -14.22 -5.50 17.45
N GLU A 149 -12.95 -5.51 17.04
CA GLU A 149 -11.85 -5.11 17.92
C GLU A 149 -12.10 -3.65 18.29
N ASP A 150 -12.36 -3.38 19.56
CA ASP A 150 -12.56 -2.03 20.05
C ASP A 150 -11.20 -1.33 20.12
N PHE A 151 -11.09 -0.19 19.44
CA PHE A 151 -9.88 0.64 19.46
C PHE A 151 -9.69 1.36 20.81
N THR A 152 -10.75 1.52 21.60
CA THR A 152 -10.75 2.36 22.81
C THR A 152 -9.73 1.89 23.86
N PRO A 153 -9.63 0.59 24.21
CA PRO A 153 -8.59 0.11 25.12
C PRO A 153 -7.15 0.37 24.63
N LEU A 154 -6.91 0.31 23.32
CA LEU A 154 -5.60 0.59 22.72
C LEU A 154 -5.23 2.07 22.87
N LEU A 155 -6.21 2.96 22.68
CA LEU A 155 -6.06 4.40 22.90
C LEU A 155 -5.83 4.73 24.38
N GLU A 156 -6.63 4.17 25.30
CA GLU A 156 -6.47 4.38 26.75
C GLU A 156 -5.09 3.95 27.23
N LYS A 157 -4.60 2.79 26.75
CA LYS A 157 -3.27 2.31 27.05
C LYS A 157 -2.19 3.28 26.56
N ALA A 158 -2.28 3.76 25.32
CA ALA A 158 -1.37 4.76 24.78
C ALA A 158 -1.39 6.06 25.59
N MET A 159 -2.58 6.57 25.93
CA MET A 159 -2.78 7.80 26.72
C MET A 159 -2.24 7.68 28.16
N SER A 160 -2.22 6.48 28.73
CA SER A 160 -1.61 6.22 30.05
C SER A 160 -0.08 6.25 30.04
N GLY A 161 0.55 6.37 28.86
CA GLY A 161 2.00 6.27 28.70
C GLY A 161 2.54 4.82 28.71
N SER A 162 1.65 3.82 28.62
CA SER A 162 2.03 2.41 28.56
C SER A 162 2.45 1.99 27.15
N VAL A 163 3.37 1.02 27.07
CA VAL A 163 3.81 0.41 25.80
C VAL A 163 2.74 -0.57 25.30
N LEU A 164 2.43 -0.53 24.00
CA LEU A 164 1.58 -1.55 23.37
C LEU A 164 2.41 -2.80 23.07
N SER A 165 1.81 -3.97 23.26
CA SER A 165 2.38 -5.21 22.76
C SER A 165 2.39 -5.22 21.23
N ARG A 166 3.15 -6.14 20.65
CA ARG A 166 3.20 -6.33 19.20
C ARG A 166 1.80 -6.59 18.64
N GLU A 167 1.03 -7.47 19.25
CA GLU A 167 -0.33 -7.84 18.83
C GLU A 167 -1.30 -6.66 18.95
N GLU A 168 -1.21 -5.88 20.04
CA GLU A 168 -2.02 -4.69 20.24
C GLU A 168 -1.71 -3.63 19.18
N MET A 169 -0.43 -3.45 18.82
CA MET A 169 -0.03 -2.51 17.78
C MET A 169 -0.48 -2.97 16.38
N HIS A 170 -0.41 -4.27 16.08
CA HIS A 170 -1.01 -4.82 14.86
C HIS A 170 -2.52 -4.55 14.80
N SER A 171 -3.24 -4.79 15.90
CA SER A 171 -4.68 -4.51 15.98
C SER A 171 -4.98 -3.02 15.75
N ALA A 172 -4.25 -2.12 16.43
CA ALA A 172 -4.42 -0.68 16.28
C ALA A 172 -4.24 -0.24 14.81
N ILE A 173 -3.13 -0.62 14.19
CA ILE A 173 -2.85 -0.22 12.80
C ILE A 173 -3.83 -0.88 11.82
N ARG A 174 -4.23 -2.14 12.04
CA ARG A 174 -5.23 -2.81 11.21
C ARG A 174 -6.57 -2.08 11.23
N LEU A 175 -7.08 -1.73 12.40
CA LEU A 175 -8.33 -0.98 12.55
C LEU A 175 -8.25 0.38 11.83
N MET A 176 -7.12 1.08 11.97
CA MET A 176 -6.88 2.34 11.26
C MET A 176 -6.84 2.15 9.74
N MET A 177 -6.15 1.11 9.25
CA MET A 177 -6.01 0.80 7.81
C MET A 177 -7.29 0.26 7.17
N LYS A 178 -8.27 -0.20 7.97
CA LYS A 178 -9.62 -0.56 7.51
C LYS A 178 -10.62 0.60 7.54
N GLY A 179 -10.24 1.75 8.11
CA GLY A 179 -11.14 2.90 8.27
C GLY A 179 -12.18 2.71 9.38
N GLU A 180 -11.90 1.83 10.35
CA GLU A 180 -12.79 1.53 11.48
C GLU A 180 -12.58 2.48 12.68
N VAL A 181 -11.66 3.45 12.54
CA VAL A 181 -11.28 4.39 13.62
C VAL A 181 -11.50 5.82 13.14
N SER A 182 -12.19 6.62 13.96
CA SER A 182 -12.39 8.06 13.69
C SER A 182 -11.08 8.84 13.72
N ASP A 183 -10.99 9.93 12.96
CA ASP A 183 -9.83 10.83 12.94
C ASP A 183 -9.41 11.34 14.33
N ILE A 184 -10.37 11.62 15.22
CA ILE A 184 -10.10 12.09 16.59
C ILE A 184 -9.33 11.04 17.38
N LYS A 185 -9.80 9.78 17.36
CA LYS A 185 -9.12 8.66 18.04
C LYS A 185 -7.74 8.39 17.43
N ILE A 186 -7.61 8.48 16.11
CA ILE A 186 -6.31 8.38 15.41
C ILE A 186 -5.37 9.47 15.91
N ALA A 187 -5.81 10.73 15.93
CA ALA A 187 -4.99 11.86 16.34
C ALA A 187 -4.53 11.73 17.79
N GLY A 188 -5.44 11.36 18.71
CA GLY A 188 -5.12 11.11 20.11
C GLY A 188 -4.12 9.98 20.31
N PHE A 189 -4.27 8.88 19.55
CA PHE A 189 -3.35 7.75 19.58
C PHE A 189 -1.94 8.16 19.13
N LEU A 190 -1.84 8.81 17.96
CA LEU A 190 -0.56 9.26 17.41
C LEU A 190 0.14 10.29 18.30
N ALA A 191 -0.60 11.23 18.89
CA ALA A 191 -0.05 12.20 19.81
C ALA A 191 0.48 11.55 21.10
N SER A 192 -0.24 10.57 21.64
CA SER A 192 0.15 9.86 22.86
C SER A 192 1.43 9.06 22.67
N LEU A 193 1.54 8.32 21.57
CA LEU A 193 2.75 7.56 21.25
C LEU A 193 3.95 8.48 21.01
N ARG A 194 3.74 9.60 20.30
CA ARG A 194 4.81 10.57 20.06
C ARG A 194 5.31 11.25 21.34
N ALA A 195 4.41 11.53 22.29
CA ALA A 195 4.73 12.16 23.57
C ALA A 195 5.57 11.23 24.46
N ARG A 196 5.23 9.93 24.47
CA ARG A 196 6.00 8.89 25.18
C ARG A 196 7.31 8.55 24.48
N GLY A 197 7.29 8.50 23.14
CA GLY A 197 8.33 7.89 22.31
C GLY A 197 7.94 6.48 21.89
N GLU A 198 7.98 6.23 20.58
CA GLU A 198 7.68 4.92 19.99
C GLU A 198 8.81 3.91 20.26
N THR A 199 8.45 2.67 20.60
CA THR A 199 9.42 1.57 20.80
C THR A 199 9.77 0.87 19.47
N ILE A 200 10.83 0.07 19.50
CA ILE A 200 11.28 -0.72 18.33
C ILE A 200 10.17 -1.70 17.90
N GLU A 201 9.56 -2.39 18.87
CA GLU A 201 8.51 -3.38 18.67
C GLU A 201 7.24 -2.75 18.09
N GLU A 202 6.84 -1.57 18.58
CA GLU A 202 5.69 -0.84 18.06
C GLU A 202 5.92 -0.37 16.62
N LEU A 203 7.09 0.19 16.32
CA LEU A 203 7.43 0.63 14.96
C LEU A 203 7.50 -0.54 13.98
N ALA A 204 8.08 -1.67 14.38
CA ALA A 204 8.14 -2.87 13.56
C ALA A 204 6.74 -3.44 13.29
N ALA A 205 5.91 -3.62 14.34
CA ALA A 205 4.54 -4.10 14.21
C ALA A 205 3.70 -3.20 13.30
N ALA A 206 3.85 -1.87 13.44
CA ALA A 206 3.14 -0.92 12.60
C ALA A 206 3.58 -0.99 11.13
N ALA A 207 4.88 -1.10 10.86
CA ALA A 207 5.39 -1.24 9.50
C ALA A 207 4.93 -2.56 8.84
N GLU A 208 4.95 -3.67 9.58
CA GLU A 208 4.44 -4.96 9.11
C GLU A 208 2.95 -4.89 8.74
N GLU A 209 2.14 -4.27 9.60
CA GLU A 209 0.70 -4.15 9.35
C GLU A 209 0.38 -3.21 8.18
N MET A 210 1.15 -2.11 8.04
CA MET A 210 1.09 -1.25 6.85
C MET A 210 1.46 -2.02 5.57
N LEU A 211 2.49 -2.85 5.63
CA LEU A 211 2.88 -3.71 4.51
C LEU A 211 1.79 -4.73 4.19
N ASN A 212 1.09 -5.30 5.18
CA ASN A 212 -0.03 -6.22 4.97
C ASN A 212 -1.17 -5.61 4.15
N HIS A 213 -1.38 -4.30 4.26
CA HIS A 213 -2.38 -3.54 3.52
C HIS A 213 -1.82 -2.87 2.24
N ALA A 214 -0.54 -3.07 1.94
CA ALA A 214 0.09 -2.53 0.74
C ALA A 214 -0.20 -3.40 -0.50
N VAL A 215 -0.19 -2.77 -1.68
CA VAL A 215 -0.12 -3.49 -2.95
C VAL A 215 1.22 -4.20 -3.01
N LYS A 216 1.18 -5.53 -3.14
CA LYS A 216 2.39 -6.37 -3.14
C LYS A 216 3.07 -6.33 -4.50
N VAL A 217 4.39 -6.18 -4.49
CA VAL A 217 5.25 -6.30 -5.66
C VAL A 217 6.19 -7.49 -5.45
N LYS A 218 6.27 -8.37 -6.44
CA LYS A 218 7.18 -9.52 -6.40
C LYS A 218 8.55 -9.14 -6.94
N CYS A 219 9.59 -9.49 -6.19
CA CYS A 219 10.97 -9.37 -6.61
C CYS A 219 11.77 -10.50 -5.98
N ASP A 220 12.28 -11.40 -6.82
CA ASP A 220 13.09 -12.53 -6.36
C ASP A 220 14.59 -12.14 -6.25
N LEU A 221 14.96 -11.00 -6.81
CA LEU A 221 16.32 -10.46 -6.78
C LEU A 221 16.60 -9.72 -5.46
N PHE A 222 17.86 -9.64 -5.07
CA PHE A 222 18.27 -8.78 -3.96
C PHE A 222 18.13 -7.31 -4.36
N SER A 223 17.03 -6.69 -3.95
CA SER A 223 16.75 -5.28 -4.24
C SER A 223 17.10 -4.36 -3.08
N VAL A 224 17.47 -3.12 -3.44
CA VAL A 224 17.85 -2.05 -2.52
C VAL A 224 16.87 -0.89 -2.67
N ASP A 225 16.35 -0.39 -1.55
CA ASP A 225 15.60 0.86 -1.52
C ASP A 225 16.49 2.01 -1.05
N THR A 226 16.36 3.16 -1.71
CA THR A 226 17.07 4.41 -1.39
C THR A 226 16.04 5.47 -1.01
N CYS A 227 15.89 5.69 0.30
CA CYS A 227 14.89 6.59 0.83
C CYS A 227 15.43 7.39 2.02
N GLY A 228 14.89 8.59 2.20
CA GLY A 228 15.12 9.40 3.38
C GLY A 228 13.82 9.52 4.17
N THR A 229 13.93 9.76 5.47
CA THR A 229 12.78 10.19 6.26
C THR A 229 12.22 11.55 5.79
N GLY A 230 13.04 12.34 5.09
CA GLY A 230 12.73 13.69 4.65
C GLY A 230 12.64 14.70 5.79
N GLY A 231 12.47 15.97 5.42
CA GLY A 231 12.24 17.05 6.38
C GLY A 231 13.51 17.60 7.06
N ASP A 232 14.67 17.38 6.43
CA ASP A 232 15.94 18.05 6.75
C ASP A 232 15.94 19.55 6.34
N LYS A 233 15.03 19.96 5.44
CA LYS A 233 14.82 21.34 4.96
C LYS A 233 16.08 21.99 4.36
N THR A 234 16.96 21.17 3.79
CA THR A 234 18.28 21.61 3.30
C THR A 234 18.21 22.30 1.93
N GLY A 235 17.12 22.10 1.17
CA GLY A 235 16.90 22.75 -0.12
C GLY A 235 17.79 22.21 -1.24
N THR A 236 18.34 21.00 -1.08
CA THR A 236 19.14 20.35 -2.12
C THR A 236 18.28 19.80 -3.26
N PHE A 237 18.91 19.48 -4.39
CA PHE A 237 18.26 18.69 -5.43
C PHE A 237 17.97 17.26 -4.93
N ASN A 238 17.20 16.47 -5.70
CA ASN A 238 16.80 15.12 -5.32
C ASN A 238 17.95 14.09 -5.42
N ILE A 239 18.92 14.17 -4.50
CA ILE A 239 20.15 13.35 -4.46
C ILE A 239 19.83 11.85 -4.49
N SER A 240 18.99 11.33 -3.58
CA SER A 240 18.61 9.91 -3.58
C SER A 240 17.90 9.44 -4.86
N THR A 241 17.26 10.34 -5.62
CA THR A 241 16.69 10.00 -6.94
C THR A 241 17.80 9.89 -7.98
N ALA A 242 18.72 10.85 -8.04
CA ALA A 242 19.89 10.76 -8.93
C ALA A 242 20.73 9.50 -8.63
N ALA A 243 20.98 9.24 -7.35
CA ALA A 243 21.76 8.10 -6.89
C ALA A 243 21.11 6.75 -7.23
N SER A 244 19.77 6.70 -7.33
CA SER A 244 19.06 5.47 -7.73
C SER A 244 19.38 5.06 -9.17
N PHE A 245 19.45 6.00 -10.11
CA PHE A 245 19.81 5.73 -11.49
C PHE A 245 21.28 5.32 -11.63
N VAL A 246 22.17 5.99 -10.89
CA VAL A 246 23.61 5.64 -10.88
C VAL A 246 23.84 4.25 -10.27
N ALA A 247 23.16 3.91 -9.18
CA ALA A 247 23.23 2.58 -8.60
C ALA A 247 22.68 1.51 -9.56
N ALA A 248 21.55 1.78 -10.22
CA ALA A 248 20.96 0.86 -11.18
C ALA A 248 21.84 0.63 -12.41
N GLY A 249 22.51 1.67 -12.92
CA GLY A 249 23.47 1.56 -14.02
C GLY A 249 24.75 0.81 -13.63
N ALA A 250 25.11 0.83 -12.34
CA ALA A 250 26.16 0.00 -11.77
C ALA A 250 25.74 -1.47 -11.53
N GLY A 251 24.47 -1.82 -11.81
CA GLY A 251 23.94 -3.18 -11.70
C GLY A 251 23.13 -3.48 -10.43
N VAL A 252 22.85 -2.48 -9.59
CA VAL A 252 21.97 -2.66 -8.42
C VAL A 252 20.52 -2.79 -8.86
N VAL A 253 19.77 -3.72 -8.27
CA VAL A 253 18.30 -3.77 -8.42
C VAL A 253 17.69 -2.75 -7.46
N VAL A 254 17.19 -1.63 -7.98
CA VAL A 254 16.71 -0.50 -7.18
C VAL A 254 15.18 -0.49 -7.11
N ALA A 255 14.67 -0.73 -5.90
CA ALA A 255 13.25 -0.71 -5.57
C ALA A 255 12.91 0.60 -4.86
N LYS A 256 12.93 1.74 -5.56
CA LYS A 256 12.81 3.06 -4.92
C LYS A 256 11.37 3.32 -4.47
N HIS A 257 11.15 3.48 -3.18
CA HIS A 257 9.87 3.93 -2.63
C HIS A 257 9.89 5.45 -2.40
N GLY A 258 8.84 6.16 -2.83
CA GLY A 258 8.80 7.60 -2.68
C GLY A 258 7.40 8.19 -2.75
N ASN A 259 7.31 9.48 -2.41
CA ASN A 259 6.05 10.22 -2.34
C ASN A 259 6.24 11.64 -2.91
N ARG A 260 5.12 12.36 -3.04
CA ARG A 260 5.15 13.82 -3.25
C ARG A 260 5.73 14.51 -2.03
N SER A 261 6.40 15.63 -2.25
CA SER A 261 6.94 16.42 -1.13
C SER A 261 5.82 17.00 -0.26
N ILE A 262 6.06 17.02 1.06
CA ILE A 262 5.26 17.77 2.04
C ILE A 262 6.04 19.00 2.55
N THR A 263 7.37 19.01 2.47
CA THR A 263 8.24 20.02 3.12
C THR A 263 9.31 20.66 2.22
N SER A 264 9.74 20.00 1.13
CA SER A 264 10.63 20.58 0.11
C SER A 264 9.84 21.14 -1.07
N SER A 265 10.47 21.97 -1.90
CA SER A 265 9.90 22.46 -3.16
C SER A 265 9.61 21.36 -4.18
N CYS A 266 10.32 20.23 -4.11
CA CYS A 266 10.22 19.14 -5.09
C CYS A 266 10.48 17.76 -4.43
N GLY A 267 9.50 16.85 -4.52
CA GLY A 267 9.62 15.46 -4.08
C GLY A 267 10.15 14.54 -5.18
N SER A 268 10.43 13.29 -4.83
CA SER A 268 10.96 12.32 -5.81
C SER A 268 9.98 12.04 -6.94
N SER A 269 8.68 12.02 -6.67
CA SER A 269 7.66 11.85 -7.72
C SER A 269 7.56 13.05 -8.66
N ASP A 270 7.81 14.25 -8.14
CA ASP A 270 7.67 15.50 -8.90
C ASP A 270 8.81 15.61 -9.92
N VAL A 271 10.06 15.35 -9.49
CA VAL A 271 11.22 15.33 -10.40
C VAL A 271 11.15 14.18 -11.41
N LEU A 272 10.67 12.99 -11.02
CA LEU A 272 10.49 11.87 -11.96
C LEU A 272 9.46 12.21 -13.05
N THR A 273 8.39 12.89 -12.68
CA THR A 273 7.39 13.38 -13.64
C THR A 273 8.02 14.39 -14.61
N ALA A 274 8.83 15.34 -14.11
CA ALA A 274 9.55 16.30 -14.95
C ALA A 274 10.60 15.64 -15.87
N LEU A 275 11.24 14.55 -15.44
CA LEU A 275 12.09 13.71 -16.29
C LEU A 275 11.29 12.90 -17.34
N GLY A 276 9.96 12.93 -17.27
CA GLY A 276 9.04 12.28 -18.19
C GLY A 276 8.73 10.83 -17.85
N VAL A 277 8.99 10.38 -16.62
CA VAL A 277 8.59 9.07 -16.13
C VAL A 277 7.14 9.14 -15.65
N LYS A 278 6.29 8.21 -16.09
CA LYS A 278 4.95 8.06 -15.53
C LYS A 278 5.07 7.44 -14.14
N ILE A 279 4.58 8.13 -13.11
CA ILE A 279 4.75 7.73 -11.71
C ILE A 279 3.64 6.83 -11.16
N ASP A 280 2.52 6.74 -11.86
CA ASP A 280 1.33 5.97 -11.49
C ASP A 280 0.93 4.87 -12.50
N PRO A 281 1.86 4.17 -13.19
CA PRO A 281 1.50 3.04 -14.02
C PRO A 281 0.94 1.90 -13.16
N PRO A 282 0.16 0.98 -13.76
CA PRO A 282 -0.35 -0.18 -13.04
C PRO A 282 0.77 -0.98 -12.34
N PRO A 283 0.55 -1.51 -11.12
CA PRO A 283 1.59 -2.23 -10.37
C PRO A 283 2.34 -3.33 -11.15
N PRO A 284 1.70 -4.13 -12.03
CA PRO A 284 2.42 -5.12 -12.84
C PRO A 284 3.50 -4.54 -13.75
N VAL A 285 3.36 -3.28 -14.20
CA VAL A 285 4.35 -2.59 -15.05
C VAL A 285 5.62 -2.29 -14.25
N MET A 286 5.49 -1.78 -13.02
CA MET A 286 6.65 -1.53 -12.17
C MET A 286 7.26 -2.81 -11.62
N GLU A 287 6.46 -3.86 -11.40
CA GLU A 287 6.98 -5.19 -11.10
C GLU A 287 7.85 -5.72 -12.24
N LYS A 288 7.38 -5.60 -13.49
CA LYS A 288 8.18 -5.92 -14.68
C LYS A 288 9.46 -5.09 -14.72
N ALA A 289 9.37 -3.76 -14.56
CA ALA A 289 10.52 -2.87 -14.57
C ALA A 289 11.59 -3.27 -13.54
N LEU A 290 11.18 -3.57 -12.31
CA LEU A 290 12.11 -3.99 -11.27
C LEU A 290 12.88 -5.26 -11.66
N ASN A 291 12.20 -6.21 -12.29
CA ASN A 291 12.77 -7.52 -12.63
C ASN A 291 13.51 -7.54 -13.98
N THR A 292 13.25 -6.60 -14.90
CA THR A 292 13.87 -6.59 -16.25
C THR A 292 14.91 -5.50 -16.47
N ILE A 293 14.72 -4.32 -15.87
CA ILE A 293 15.62 -3.18 -16.08
C ILE A 293 16.35 -2.76 -14.79
N ASN A 294 16.16 -3.49 -13.69
CA ASN A 294 16.80 -3.28 -12.39
C ASN A 294 16.43 -1.95 -11.70
N ILE A 295 15.37 -1.25 -12.12
CA ILE A 295 14.89 -0.06 -11.43
C ILE A 295 13.38 0.07 -11.55
N ALA A 296 12.73 0.39 -10.43
CA ALA A 296 11.32 0.74 -10.40
C ALA A 296 11.07 1.83 -9.33
N PHE A 297 10.04 2.64 -9.57
CA PHE A 297 9.57 3.64 -8.63
C PHE A 297 8.18 3.24 -8.09
N PHE A 298 8.08 3.12 -6.78
CA PHE A 298 6.84 2.82 -6.09
C PHE A 298 6.27 4.11 -5.50
N PHE A 299 5.23 4.64 -6.15
CA PHE A 299 4.56 5.86 -5.69
C PHE A 299 3.64 5.56 -4.50
N ALA A 300 4.01 6.04 -3.31
CA ALA A 300 3.38 5.64 -2.05
C ALA A 300 1.84 5.68 -2.03
N PRO A 301 1.14 6.70 -2.59
CA PRO A 301 -0.33 6.71 -2.62
C PRO A 301 -0.95 5.57 -3.43
N LEU A 302 -0.27 5.08 -4.47
CA LEU A 302 -0.72 3.95 -5.28
C LEU A 302 -0.50 2.62 -4.55
N TYR A 303 0.63 2.48 -3.84
CA TYR A 303 1.02 1.23 -3.19
C TYR A 303 0.51 1.09 -1.75
N HIS A 304 0.11 2.18 -1.10
CA HIS A 304 -0.48 2.17 0.24
C HIS A 304 -1.87 2.84 0.27
N PRO A 305 -2.87 2.30 -0.45
CA PRO A 305 -4.18 2.92 -0.57
C PRO A 305 -4.92 3.06 0.78
N ALA A 306 -4.63 2.18 1.74
CA ALA A 306 -5.18 2.24 3.10
C ALA A 306 -4.75 3.50 3.87
N MET A 307 -3.66 4.15 3.47
CA MET A 307 -3.21 5.38 4.12
C MET A 307 -4.26 6.50 4.06
N LYS A 308 -5.19 6.47 3.10
CA LYS A 308 -6.29 7.44 2.99
C LYS A 308 -7.08 7.60 4.30
N TYR A 309 -7.22 6.53 5.09
CA TYR A 309 -7.98 6.51 6.34
C TYR A 309 -7.30 7.26 7.48
N VAL A 310 -5.98 7.49 7.41
CA VAL A 310 -5.24 8.24 8.43
C VAL A 310 -4.81 9.62 7.96
N MET A 311 -5.03 9.95 6.68
CA MET A 311 -4.54 11.20 6.09
C MET A 311 -5.19 12.44 6.70
N ASN A 312 -6.48 12.41 7.03
CA ASN A 312 -7.16 13.59 7.56
C ASN A 312 -6.65 13.93 8.97
N ALA A 313 -6.66 12.97 9.90
CA ALA A 313 -6.04 13.14 11.22
C ALA A 313 -4.58 13.65 11.15
N ARG A 314 -3.76 13.12 10.23
CA ARG A 314 -2.37 13.60 10.06
C ARG A 314 -2.30 15.05 9.56
N LYS A 315 -3.17 15.44 8.61
CA LYS A 315 -3.25 16.80 8.08
C LYS A 315 -3.72 17.80 9.13
N GLU A 316 -4.63 17.39 10.00
CA GLU A 316 -5.14 18.24 11.10
C GLU A 316 -4.10 18.39 12.22
N LEU A 317 -3.42 17.30 12.60
CA LEU A 317 -2.37 17.34 13.63
C LEU A 317 -1.19 18.25 13.27
N LYS A 318 -0.80 18.31 11.99
CA LYS A 318 0.34 19.09 11.47
C LYS A 318 1.64 18.90 12.26
N SER A 319 1.83 17.71 12.84
CA SER A 319 3.01 17.36 13.65
C SER A 319 3.63 16.04 13.20
N ARG A 320 4.91 15.86 13.51
CA ARG A 320 5.64 14.61 13.22
C ARG A 320 5.16 13.51 14.17
N THR A 321 4.83 12.36 13.59
CA THR A 321 4.37 11.14 14.30
C THR A 321 5.13 9.92 13.78
N MET A 322 4.87 8.73 14.32
CA MET A 322 5.42 7.48 13.78
C MET A 322 5.29 7.35 12.26
N PHE A 323 4.22 7.88 11.64
CA PHE A 323 4.02 7.78 10.18
C PHE A 323 5.08 8.54 9.35
N ASN A 324 5.82 9.47 9.95
CA ASN A 324 6.98 10.09 9.31
C ASN A 324 8.20 9.16 9.28
N ILE A 325 8.23 8.17 10.16
CA ILE A 325 9.27 7.15 10.26
C ILE A 325 8.89 5.91 9.45
N LEU A 326 7.60 5.56 9.39
CA LEU A 326 7.12 4.33 8.74
C LEU A 326 7.30 4.31 7.22
N GLY A 327 7.33 5.45 6.54
CA GLY A 327 7.43 5.51 5.07
C GLY A 327 8.61 4.70 4.50
N PRO A 328 9.86 5.00 4.94
CA PRO A 328 11.04 4.21 4.60
C PRO A 328 11.02 2.74 5.03
N LEU A 329 10.18 2.36 6.00
CA LEU A 329 10.09 0.99 6.51
C LEU A 329 9.12 0.12 5.69
N CYS A 330 8.23 0.74 4.91
CA CYS A 330 7.09 0.07 4.28
C CYS A 330 7.25 -0.10 2.76
N ASN A 331 8.45 -0.43 2.25
CA ASN A 331 8.62 -0.62 0.80
C ASN A 331 7.78 -1.81 0.27
N PRO A 332 6.91 -1.59 -0.74
CA PRO A 332 5.96 -2.62 -1.21
C PRO A 332 6.60 -3.81 -1.93
N ALA A 333 7.84 -3.67 -2.40
CA ALA A 333 8.64 -4.76 -2.98
C ALA A 333 9.46 -5.54 -1.93
N LEU A 334 9.30 -5.21 -0.64
CA LEU A 334 9.97 -5.88 0.49
C LEU A 334 11.50 -5.93 0.31
N ALA A 335 12.08 -4.86 -0.23
CA ALA A 335 13.51 -4.72 -0.51
C ALA A 335 14.37 -5.14 0.70
N LYS A 336 15.28 -6.09 0.46
CA LYS A 336 16.16 -6.68 1.48
C LYS A 336 17.39 -5.84 1.79
N GLY A 337 17.73 -4.92 0.87
CA GLY A 337 18.71 -3.87 1.06
C GLY A 337 18.07 -2.53 1.41
N ARG A 338 18.70 -1.72 2.28
CA ARG A 338 18.23 -0.38 2.62
C ARG A 338 19.36 0.65 2.68
N VAL A 339 19.17 1.79 2.03
CA VAL A 339 20.00 2.99 2.23
C VAL A 339 19.05 4.06 2.76
N LEU A 340 19.16 4.35 4.06
CA LEU A 340 18.19 5.15 4.81
C LEU A 340 18.83 6.33 5.53
N GLY A 341 18.57 7.53 5.03
CA GLY A 341 18.87 8.76 5.73
C GLY A 341 17.81 9.12 6.77
N VAL A 342 18.25 9.55 7.96
CA VAL A 342 17.36 10.00 9.03
C VAL A 342 17.58 11.47 9.38
N PHE A 343 16.49 12.22 9.61
CA PHE A 343 16.56 13.66 9.93
C PHE A 343 17.09 13.98 11.33
N ASP A 344 17.13 12.99 12.24
CA ASP A 344 17.57 13.15 13.64
C ASP A 344 18.52 12.02 14.00
N LYS A 345 19.69 12.37 14.52
CA LYS A 345 20.71 11.43 15.00
C LYS A 345 20.16 10.38 15.97
N LYS A 346 19.16 10.72 16.80
CA LYS A 346 18.55 9.77 17.75
C LYS A 346 17.90 8.57 17.06
N LEU A 347 17.47 8.73 15.81
CA LEU A 347 16.88 7.64 15.03
C LEU A 347 17.90 6.55 14.68
N LEU A 348 19.20 6.84 14.73
CA LEU A 348 20.26 5.83 14.57
C LEU A 348 20.26 4.78 15.69
N GLU A 349 19.63 5.05 16.84
CA GLU A 349 19.52 4.09 17.93
C GLU A 349 18.37 3.10 17.76
N ILE A 350 17.30 3.49 17.05
CA ILE A 350 16.07 2.68 16.95
C ILE A 350 15.92 2.03 15.57
N ILE A 351 16.17 2.77 14.49
CA ILE A 351 15.85 2.34 13.12
C ILE A 351 16.63 1.09 12.69
N PRO A 352 17.94 0.95 12.99
CA PRO A 352 18.67 -0.26 12.60
C PRO A 352 18.06 -1.54 13.22
N SER A 353 17.62 -1.48 14.48
CA SER A 353 16.99 -2.60 15.16
C SER A 353 15.60 -2.91 14.60
N VAL A 354 14.81 -1.88 14.25
CA VAL A 354 13.53 -2.04 13.56
C VAL A 354 13.72 -2.73 12.21
N LEU A 355 14.72 -2.30 11.41
CA LEU A 355 15.03 -2.91 10.12
C LEU A 355 15.42 -4.39 10.25
N ILE A 356 16.22 -4.76 11.26
CA ILE A 356 16.55 -6.16 11.53
C ILE A 356 15.27 -6.97 11.84
N MET A 357 14.37 -6.43 12.67
CA MET A 357 13.10 -7.10 13.00
C MET A 357 12.20 -7.30 11.78
N LEU A 358 12.21 -6.33 10.85
CA LEU A 358 11.52 -6.42 9.55
C LEU A 358 12.22 -7.36 8.54
N GLY A 359 13.32 -8.01 8.92
CA GLY A 359 14.03 -8.98 8.09
C GLY A 359 14.91 -8.35 7.00
N ILE A 360 15.35 -7.10 7.17
CA ILE A 360 16.33 -6.46 6.32
C ILE A 360 17.69 -7.13 6.50
N LYS A 361 18.36 -7.42 5.39
CA LYS A 361 19.61 -8.18 5.36
C LYS A 361 20.82 -7.29 5.42
N ARG A 362 20.84 -6.24 4.60
CA ARG A 362 21.93 -5.28 4.54
C ARG A 362 21.40 -3.86 4.50
N ALA A 363 22.01 -2.97 5.26
CA ALA A 363 21.61 -1.57 5.24
C ALA A 363 22.72 -0.61 5.65
N PHE A 364 22.60 0.62 5.19
CA PHE A 364 23.18 1.78 5.86
C PHE A 364 22.06 2.68 6.36
N VAL A 365 22.05 2.96 7.66
CA VAL A 365 21.23 4.01 8.27
C VAL A 365 22.15 5.12 8.71
N PHE A 366 21.89 6.36 8.31
CA PHE A 366 22.86 7.44 8.54
C PHE A 366 22.23 8.81 8.77
N HIS A 367 23.01 9.67 9.41
CA HIS A 367 22.70 11.07 9.63
C HIS A 367 23.98 11.90 9.45
N SER A 368 23.95 12.88 8.55
CA SER A 368 25.09 13.79 8.37
C SER A 368 25.09 14.86 9.44
N ARG A 369 26.27 15.25 9.94
CA ARG A 369 26.40 16.18 11.08
C ARG A 369 26.01 17.61 10.76
N ASP A 370 25.85 17.95 9.49
CA ASP A 370 25.24 19.20 9.01
C ASP A 370 23.71 19.13 8.91
N GLY A 371 23.10 18.01 9.33
CA GLY A 371 21.65 17.82 9.44
C GLY A 371 21.00 17.15 8.24
N MET A 372 21.75 16.85 7.17
CA MET A 372 21.21 16.18 5.98
C MET A 372 20.80 14.74 6.28
N ASP A 373 19.71 14.29 5.65
CA ASP A 373 19.36 12.87 5.53
C ASP A 373 19.92 12.25 4.23
N GLU A 374 21.05 12.78 3.75
CA GLU A 374 21.90 12.25 2.69
C GLU A 374 23.34 12.23 3.22
N ILE A 375 24.25 11.44 2.62
CA ILE A 375 25.69 11.55 2.94
C ILE A 375 26.21 12.85 2.34
N SER A 376 26.55 13.80 3.21
CA SER A 376 27.05 15.13 2.85
C SER A 376 28.46 15.07 2.26
N LEU A 377 28.86 16.08 1.49
CA LEU A 377 30.25 16.34 1.12
C LEU A 377 30.96 17.33 2.06
N ASN A 378 30.18 18.05 2.87
CA ASN A 378 30.65 19.15 3.70
C ASN A 378 30.85 18.76 5.17
N ALA A 379 30.25 17.67 5.61
CA ALA A 379 30.34 17.21 7.00
C ALA A 379 30.52 15.69 7.06
N ALA A 380 31.10 15.22 8.16
CA ALA A 380 31.16 13.80 8.45
C ALA A 380 29.76 13.23 8.73
N THR A 381 29.57 11.96 8.40
CA THR A 381 28.30 11.25 8.54
C THR A 381 28.43 10.15 9.58
N ASP A 382 27.52 10.11 10.55
CA ASP A 382 27.40 9.01 11.50
C ASP A 382 26.58 7.88 10.85
N ILE A 383 27.15 6.68 10.70
CA ILE A 383 26.55 5.54 9.98
C ILE A 383 26.41 4.33 10.90
N VAL A 384 25.25 3.68 10.84
CA VAL A 384 25.01 2.34 11.36
C VAL A 384 24.78 1.39 10.18
N GLN A 385 25.74 0.48 9.98
CA GLN A 385 25.65 -0.60 9.01
C GLN A 385 24.95 -1.80 9.61
N ILE A 386 24.06 -2.40 8.83
CA ILE A 386 23.48 -3.72 9.04
C ILE A 386 24.10 -4.66 8.02
N ASP A 387 24.63 -5.79 8.47
CA ASP A 387 25.10 -6.88 7.60
C ASP A 387 24.74 -8.23 8.22
N GLU A 388 23.77 -8.92 7.63
CA GLU A 388 23.21 -10.19 8.10
C GLU A 388 22.88 -10.18 9.61
N GLY A 389 22.16 -9.13 10.04
CA GLY A 389 21.74 -8.94 11.43
C GLY A 389 22.80 -8.38 12.38
N LYS A 390 24.04 -8.17 11.92
CA LYS A 390 25.10 -7.53 12.73
C LYS A 390 25.10 -6.03 12.52
N LEU A 391 25.22 -5.29 13.62
CA LEU A 391 25.34 -3.84 13.61
C LEU A 391 26.81 -3.42 13.71
N LYS A 392 27.24 -2.52 12.83
CA LYS A 392 28.56 -1.87 12.88
C LYS A 392 28.39 -0.36 12.78
N ARG A 393 28.96 0.38 13.74
CA ARG A 393 28.93 1.84 13.76
C ARG A 393 30.26 2.39 13.31
N PHE A 394 30.24 3.42 12.46
CA PHE A 394 31.42 4.15 12.05
C PHE A 394 31.06 5.57 11.60
N ILE A 395 32.07 6.40 11.45
CA ILE A 395 31.95 7.75 10.92
C ILE A 395 32.60 7.76 9.54
N LEU A 396 31.92 8.35 8.57
CA LEU A 396 32.46 8.55 7.23
C LEU A 396 32.78 10.03 7.04
N ASP A 397 34.05 10.36 6.79
CA ASP A 397 34.43 11.68 6.29
C ASP A 397 34.63 11.60 4.76
N PRO A 398 33.86 12.34 3.95
CA PRO A 398 34.03 12.35 2.49
C PRO A 398 35.43 12.76 2.05
N GLN A 399 36.15 13.56 2.84
CA GLN A 399 37.50 14.00 2.51
C GLN A 399 38.51 12.85 2.54
N ASP A 400 38.31 11.83 3.38
CA ASP A 400 39.15 10.62 3.41
C ASP A 400 39.04 9.81 2.10
N LEU A 401 37.92 9.98 1.38
CA LEU A 401 37.66 9.36 0.09
C LEU A 401 38.15 10.21 -1.09
N GLY A 402 38.65 11.42 -0.84
CA GLY A 402 39.18 12.34 -1.85
C GLY A 402 38.16 13.36 -2.38
N PHE A 403 36.96 13.44 -1.79
CA PHE A 403 35.97 14.44 -2.19
C PHE A 403 36.30 15.82 -1.62
N LYS A 404 36.13 16.85 -2.45
CA LYS A 404 36.24 18.24 -2.03
C LYS A 404 35.00 18.67 -1.27
N ARG A 405 35.18 19.49 -0.23
CA ARG A 405 34.06 20.14 0.45
C ARG A 405 33.35 21.08 -0.53
N CYS A 406 32.03 21.13 -0.44
CA CYS A 406 31.21 22.10 -1.16
C CYS A 406 30.27 22.81 -0.20
N SER A 407 29.81 23.99 -0.58
CA SER A 407 28.76 24.68 0.17
C SER A 407 27.39 24.07 -0.17
N ILE A 408 26.39 24.31 0.69
CA ILE A 408 25.01 23.91 0.41
C ILE A 408 24.47 24.54 -0.89
N LYS A 409 24.97 25.73 -1.26
CA LYS A 409 24.58 26.43 -2.50
C LYS A 409 25.02 25.68 -3.75
N ASP A 410 26.17 25.00 -3.69
CA ASP A 410 26.71 24.23 -4.83
C ASP A 410 25.87 22.98 -5.13
N ILE A 411 25.15 22.48 -4.11
CA ILE A 411 24.25 21.32 -4.20
C ILE A 411 22.77 21.70 -4.03
N ALA A 412 22.45 23.00 -4.10
CA ALA A 412 21.08 23.47 -4.03
C ALA A 412 20.27 22.98 -5.23
N GLY A 413 19.01 22.65 -4.97
CA GLY A 413 18.00 22.35 -5.97
C GLY A 413 17.09 23.55 -6.23
N GLY A 414 16.04 23.32 -7.02
CA GLY A 414 15.04 24.31 -7.37
C GLY A 414 13.64 23.71 -7.44
N LEU A 415 12.91 24.05 -8.51
CA LEU A 415 11.64 23.44 -8.88
C LEU A 415 11.85 22.05 -9.50
N SER A 416 10.76 21.38 -9.85
CA SER A 416 10.79 20.06 -10.48
C SER A 416 11.61 20.02 -11.76
N GLU A 417 11.51 21.08 -12.58
CA GLU A 417 12.20 21.20 -13.86
C GLU A 417 13.70 21.45 -13.66
N ASP A 418 14.06 22.35 -12.74
CA ASP A 418 15.46 22.62 -12.39
C ASP A 418 16.15 21.35 -11.86
N ASN A 419 15.47 20.62 -10.97
CA ASN A 419 16.01 19.37 -10.43
C ASN A 419 16.10 18.28 -11.50
N ALA A 420 15.17 18.23 -12.46
CA ALA A 420 15.23 17.29 -13.57
C ALA A 420 16.44 17.57 -14.47
N ASP A 421 16.70 18.84 -14.80
CA ASP A 421 17.86 19.25 -15.58
C ASP A 421 19.18 18.94 -14.87
N ILE A 422 19.25 19.19 -13.56
CA ILE A 422 20.39 18.81 -12.72
C ILE A 422 20.66 17.30 -12.82
N ILE A 423 19.63 16.48 -12.60
CA ILE A 423 19.77 15.02 -12.66
C ILE A 423 20.21 14.59 -14.06
N LEU A 424 19.59 15.15 -15.11
CA LEU A 424 19.91 14.83 -16.49
C LEU A 424 21.38 15.14 -16.82
N ASN A 425 21.90 16.29 -16.38
CA ASN A 425 23.29 16.65 -16.63
C ASN A 425 24.26 15.74 -15.88
N ILE A 426 23.95 15.38 -14.62
CA ILE A 426 24.75 14.41 -13.86
C ILE A 426 24.79 13.06 -14.60
N LEU A 427 23.65 12.54 -15.04
CA LEU A 427 23.56 11.26 -15.75
C LEU A 427 24.27 11.28 -17.11
N LYS A 428 24.39 12.47 -17.73
CA LYS A 428 25.16 12.70 -18.96
C LYS A 428 26.65 12.97 -18.73
N GLY A 429 27.11 12.93 -17.47
CA GLY A 429 28.52 13.01 -17.12
C GLY A 429 29.05 14.39 -16.74
N GLU A 430 28.19 15.40 -16.55
CA GLU A 430 28.63 16.73 -16.08
C GLU A 430 29.41 16.63 -14.77
N GLN A 431 30.63 17.15 -14.75
CA GLN A 431 31.46 17.21 -13.56
C GLN A 431 31.00 18.37 -12.67
N SER A 432 30.54 18.06 -11.47
CA SER A 432 30.04 19.06 -10.52
C SER A 432 30.00 18.50 -9.09
N PRO A 433 29.92 19.36 -8.05
CA PRO A 433 29.65 18.92 -6.69
C PRO A 433 28.35 18.11 -6.56
N ARG A 434 27.37 18.36 -7.44
CA ARG A 434 26.10 17.61 -7.51
C ARG A 434 26.33 16.17 -8.01
N ARG A 435 27.24 15.97 -8.96
CA ARG A 435 27.71 14.63 -9.36
C ARG A 435 28.44 13.95 -8.20
N ASP A 436 29.35 14.64 -7.53
CA ASP A 436 30.15 14.06 -6.43
C ASP A 436 29.28 13.52 -5.29
N ILE A 437 28.29 14.32 -4.83
CA ILE A 437 27.37 13.88 -3.77
C ILE A 437 26.46 12.74 -4.24
N THR A 438 26.07 12.73 -5.51
CA THR A 438 25.30 11.64 -6.12
C THR A 438 26.10 10.34 -6.13
N VAL A 439 27.37 10.39 -6.55
CA VAL A 439 28.28 9.24 -6.59
C VAL A 439 28.48 8.66 -5.19
N LEU A 440 28.69 9.51 -4.18
CA LEU A 440 28.88 9.07 -2.80
C LEU A 440 27.64 8.38 -2.22
N ASN A 441 26.44 8.89 -2.50
CA ASN A 441 25.19 8.26 -2.05
C ASN A 441 24.85 7.00 -2.88
N ALA A 442 25.19 6.96 -4.18
CA ALA A 442 25.05 5.75 -4.99
C ALA A 442 25.99 4.62 -4.52
N ALA A 443 27.20 4.96 -4.11
CA ALA A 443 28.18 4.02 -3.56
C ALA A 443 27.63 3.22 -2.36
N CYS A 444 26.79 3.84 -1.53
CA CYS A 444 26.09 3.15 -0.44
C CYS A 444 25.21 2.00 -0.95
N SER A 445 24.44 2.27 -2.01
CA SER A 445 23.54 1.28 -2.60
C SER A 445 24.32 0.13 -3.23
N ILE A 446 25.44 0.43 -3.87
CA ILE A 446 26.34 -0.56 -4.49
C ILE A 446 26.94 -1.50 -3.43
N ILE A 447 27.38 -0.95 -2.28
CA ILE A 447 27.87 -1.76 -1.15
C ILE A 447 26.75 -2.60 -0.54
N VAL A 448 25.59 -2.00 -0.28
CA VAL A 448 24.42 -2.70 0.29
C VAL A 448 23.94 -3.81 -0.65
N ALA A 449 24.07 -3.66 -1.97
CA ALA A 449 23.80 -4.70 -2.95
C ALA A 449 24.88 -5.80 -2.99
N GLY A 450 26.06 -5.57 -2.41
CA GLY A 450 27.18 -6.52 -2.40
C GLY A 450 28.06 -6.48 -3.64
N LEU A 451 27.95 -5.43 -4.45
CA LEU A 451 28.74 -5.27 -5.67
C LEU A 451 30.14 -4.68 -5.39
N ALA A 452 30.36 -4.15 -4.19
CA ALA A 452 31.63 -3.64 -3.71
C ALA A 452 31.81 -3.89 -2.21
N LYS A 453 33.05 -4.03 -1.75
CA LYS A 453 33.38 -4.22 -0.33
C LYS A 453 33.80 -2.93 0.36
N THR A 454 34.26 -1.94 -0.40
CA THR A 454 34.75 -0.66 0.12
C THR A 454 34.09 0.53 -0.60
N PHE A 455 34.06 1.69 0.07
CA PHE A 455 33.60 2.93 -0.56
C PHE A 455 34.42 3.29 -1.80
N ARG A 456 35.74 3.07 -1.82
CA ARG A 456 36.58 3.37 -2.99
C ARG A 456 36.20 2.53 -4.21
N GLU A 457 35.96 1.23 -4.02
CA GLU A 457 35.47 0.34 -5.09
C GLU A 457 34.09 0.78 -5.57
N ALA A 458 33.18 1.07 -4.64
CA ALA A 458 31.81 1.47 -4.96
C ALA A 458 31.74 2.83 -5.69
N ILE A 459 32.58 3.79 -5.30
CA ILE A 459 32.72 5.09 -5.99
C ILE A 459 33.22 4.90 -7.42
N LYS A 460 34.16 3.98 -7.64
CA LYS A 460 34.62 3.65 -8.99
C LYS A 460 33.47 3.12 -9.84
N LEU A 461 32.72 2.15 -9.35
CA LEU A 461 31.54 1.59 -10.06
C LEU A 461 30.46 2.65 -10.33
N ALA A 462 30.21 3.56 -9.39
CA ALA A 462 29.27 4.66 -9.56
C ALA A 462 29.73 5.65 -10.64
N ASN A 463 31.01 6.01 -10.67
CA ASN A 463 31.57 6.84 -11.75
C ASN A 463 31.50 6.12 -13.10
N ASP A 464 31.93 4.86 -13.17
CA ASP A 464 31.87 4.05 -14.39
C ASP A 464 30.43 3.97 -14.92
N SER A 465 29.43 3.87 -14.03
CA SER A 465 28.00 3.89 -14.41
C SER A 465 27.57 5.20 -15.07
N ILE A 466 28.08 6.34 -14.62
CA ILE A 466 27.78 7.65 -15.21
C ILE A 466 28.53 7.80 -16.54
N ASP A 467 29.85 7.58 -16.51
CA ASP A 467 30.74 7.88 -17.63
C ASP A 467 30.52 6.94 -18.82
N SER A 468 30.04 5.71 -18.58
CA SER A 468 29.64 4.79 -19.65
C SER A 468 28.25 5.06 -20.23
N GLY A 469 27.48 6.00 -19.67
CA GLY A 469 26.10 6.30 -20.09
C GLY A 469 25.03 5.36 -19.52
N LYS A 470 25.41 4.26 -18.85
CA LYS A 470 24.46 3.27 -18.29
C LYS A 470 23.47 3.86 -17.30
N ALA A 471 23.90 4.83 -16.48
CA ALA A 471 23.00 5.51 -15.55
C ALA A 471 21.89 6.28 -16.29
N TYR A 472 22.24 6.92 -17.41
CA TYR A 472 21.29 7.62 -18.27
C TYR A 472 20.37 6.65 -19.02
N GLU A 473 20.91 5.52 -19.50
CA GLU A 473 20.11 4.45 -20.10
C GLU A 473 19.01 3.94 -19.17
N LYS A 474 19.30 3.77 -17.87
CA LYS A 474 18.30 3.37 -16.86
C LYS A 474 17.13 4.35 -16.75
N LEU A 475 17.39 5.66 -16.88
CA LEU A 475 16.32 6.66 -16.94
C LEU A 475 15.46 6.47 -18.18
N LEU A 476 16.07 6.26 -19.35
CA LEU A 476 15.35 6.06 -20.61
C LEU A 476 14.52 4.76 -20.61
N GLU A 477 15.08 3.67 -20.09
CA GLU A 477 14.40 2.40 -19.91
C GLU A 477 13.19 2.56 -18.99
N LEU A 478 13.36 3.20 -17.82
CA LEU A 478 12.28 3.44 -16.86
C LEU A 478 11.18 4.32 -17.48
N LYS A 479 11.57 5.36 -18.22
CA LYS A 479 10.64 6.22 -18.95
C LYS A 479 9.82 5.42 -19.95
N SER A 480 10.48 4.60 -20.78
CA SER A 480 9.83 3.77 -21.80
C SER A 480 8.84 2.79 -21.18
N ILE A 481 9.28 1.97 -20.22
CA ILE A 481 8.42 0.94 -19.61
C ILE A 481 7.26 1.55 -18.81
N SER A 482 7.45 2.73 -18.20
CA SER A 482 6.38 3.39 -17.45
C SER A 482 5.20 3.82 -18.32
N MET A 483 5.37 3.88 -19.64
CA MET A 483 4.33 4.26 -20.60
C MET A 483 3.56 3.07 -21.18
N GLU A 484 3.98 1.84 -20.90
CA GLU A 484 3.17 0.62 -21.16
C GLU A 484 1.87 0.64 -20.36
#